data_AF-A0A958DDZ4-F1
#
_entry.id   AF-A0A958DDZ4-F1
#
_cell.length_a   1.000
_cell.length_b   1.000
_cell.length_c   1.000
_cell.angle_alpha   90.00
_cell.angle_beta   90.00
_cell.angle_gamma   90.00
#
_symmetry.space_group_name_H-M   'P 1'
#
loop_
_entity.id
_entity.type
_entity.pdbx_description
1 polymer ?
#
loop_
_entity_poly.entity_id
_entity_poly.type
_entity_poly.pdbx_seq_one_letter_code
_entity_poly.pdbx_strand_id
1 'polypeptide(L)' 'ERVQTQLFHILARHSSQTAQTIEEDFDRDRWMTAVEAKDYGLVDDVLGDATDVIKSLEDERLRR' A
#
# COMPACT_ATOMS: atom_id res chain seq x y z
N GLU A 1 10.12 20.95 7.95
CA GLU A 1 9.27 20.70 6.77
C GLU A 1 9.92 19.85 5.67
N ARG A 2 11.20 20.01 5.30
CA ARG A 2 11.82 19.20 4.23
C ARG A 2 11.61 17.68 4.31
N VAL A 3 11.74 17.09 5.50
CA VAL A 3 11.64 15.62 5.67
C VAL A 3 10.22 15.11 5.40
N GLN A 4 9.21 15.88 5.81
CA GLN A 4 7.79 15.50 5.62
C GLN A 4 7.41 15.53 4.14
N THR A 5 7.79 16.58 3.42
CA THR A 5 7.55 16.66 1.97
C THR A 5 8.24 15.51 1.22
N GLN A 6 9.47 15.14 1.61
CA GLN A 6 10.16 14.00 1.00
C GLN A 6 9.41 12.68 1.26
N LEU A 7 8.87 12.48 2.46
CA LEU A 7 8.06 11.31 2.79
C LEU A 7 6.81 11.23 1.90
N PHE A 8 6.07 12.33 1.74
CA PHE A 8 4.86 12.36 0.91
C PHE A 8 5.15 12.05 -0.55
N HIS A 9 6.26 12.55 -1.10
CA HIS A 9 6.68 12.23 -2.46
C HIS A 9 7.03 10.75 -2.66
N ILE A 10 7.69 10.14 -1.66
CA ILE A 10 8.01 8.71 -1.70
C ILE A 10 6.70 7.89 -1.67
N LEU A 11 5.80 8.20 -0.75
CA LEU A 11 4.52 7.49 -0.63
C LEU A 11 3.70 7.63 -1.92
N ALA A 12 3.53 8.85 -2.42
CA ALA A 12 2.82 9.13 -3.67
C ALA A 12 3.36 8.30 -4.86
N ARG A 13 4.68 8.19 -4.97
CA ARG A 13 5.33 7.41 -6.04
C ARG A 13 4.97 5.94 -6.01
N HIS A 14 4.80 5.36 -4.82
CA HIS A 14 4.58 3.93 -4.64
C HIS A 14 3.11 3.55 -4.48
N SER A 15 2.25 4.46 -4.04
CA SER A 15 0.81 4.22 -3.87
C SER A 15 -0.04 4.60 -5.07
N SER A 16 0.56 5.14 -6.14
CA SER A 16 -0.18 5.72 -7.28
C SER A 16 -1.10 6.88 -6.90
N GLN A 17 -0.88 7.50 -5.74
CA GLN A 17 -1.61 8.67 -5.27
C GLN A 17 -0.81 9.95 -5.46
N THR A 18 -1.48 11.09 -5.38
CA THR A 18 -0.77 12.39 -5.42
C THR A 18 -0.20 12.75 -4.06
N ALA A 19 0.89 13.52 -4.03
CA ALA A 19 1.47 14.02 -2.77
C ALA A 19 0.47 14.87 -1.97
N GLN A 20 -0.43 15.59 -2.65
CA GLN A 20 -1.49 16.37 -2.02
C GLN A 20 -2.53 15.47 -1.33
N THR A 21 -2.92 14.36 -1.95
CA THR A 21 -3.83 13.39 -1.33
C THR A 21 -3.21 12.77 -0.08
N ILE A 22 -1.91 12.43 -0.12
CA ILE A 22 -1.19 11.89 1.03
C ILE A 22 -1.12 12.93 2.16
N GLU A 23 -0.89 14.20 1.85
CA GLU A 23 -0.84 15.29 2.82
C GLU A 23 -2.20 15.50 3.51
N GLU A 24 -3.30 15.53 2.74
CA GLU A 24 -4.66 15.66 3.27
C GLU A 24 -5.07 14.46 4.14
N ASP A 25 -4.71 13.24 3.72
CA ASP A 25 -4.98 12.01 4.49
C ASP A 25 -4.13 11.94 5.77
N PHE A 26 -2.88 12.46 5.71
CA PHE A 26 -1.99 12.55 6.87
C PHE A 26 -2.49 13.56 7.90
N ASP A 27 -2.95 14.75 7.46
CA ASP A 27 -3.51 15.78 8.35
C ASP A 27 -4.77 15.32 9.09
N ARG A 28 -5.54 14.40 8.49
CA ARG A 28 -6.78 13.86 9.06
C ARG A 28 -6.59 12.60 9.91
N ASP A 29 -5.36 12.14 10.10
CA ASP A 29 -5.05 10.84 10.72
C ASP A 29 -5.90 9.70 10.09
N ARG A 30 -5.98 9.66 8.76
CA ARG A 30 -6.84 8.69 8.08
C ARG A 30 -6.30 7.26 8.26
N TRP A 31 -7.05 6.43 8.97
CA TRP A 31 -6.78 4.99 9.08
C TRP A 31 -7.48 4.22 7.98
N MET A 32 -6.87 3.11 7.55
CA MET A 32 -7.38 2.25 6.48
C MET A 32 -7.42 0.80 6.94
N THR A 33 -8.47 0.09 6.54
CA THR A 33 -8.52 -1.38 6.62
C THR A 33 -7.54 -2.01 5.64
N ALA A 34 -7.25 -3.31 5.79
CA ALA A 34 -6.32 -4.00 4.89
C ALA A 34 -6.76 -3.94 3.41
N VAL A 35 -8.07 -4.05 3.15
CA VAL A 35 -8.64 -3.96 1.79
C VAL A 35 -8.49 -2.53 1.25
N GLU A 36 -8.82 -1.52 2.05
CA GLU A 36 -8.65 -0.12 1.64
C GLU A 36 -7.19 0.24 1.39
N ALA A 37 -6.25 -0.28 2.18
CA ALA A 37 -4.82 -0.06 1.98
C ALA A 37 -4.33 -0.69 0.66
N LYS A 38 -4.90 -1.83 0.27
CA LYS A 38 -4.61 -2.45 -1.03
C LYS A 38 -5.16 -1.61 -2.18
N ASP A 39 -6.41 -1.20 -2.09
CA ASP A 39 -7.05 -0.36 -3.12
C ASP A 39 -6.38 1.02 -3.23
N TYR A 40 -5.85 1.53 -2.12
CA TYR A 40 -5.06 2.76 -2.08
C TYR A 40 -3.63 2.58 -2.63
N GLY A 41 -3.20 1.35 -2.90
CA GLY A 41 -1.88 1.03 -3.45
C GLY A 41 -0.74 1.00 -2.42
N LEU A 42 -1.04 0.97 -1.12
CA LEU A 42 -0.01 0.87 -0.08
C LEU A 42 0.53 -0.56 0.08
N VAL A 43 -0.28 -1.57 -0.28
CA VAL A 43 0.07 -2.98 -0.20
C VAL A 43 -0.43 -3.71 -1.45
N ASP A 44 0.30 -4.71 -1.91
CA ASP A 44 -0.06 -5.44 -3.14
C ASP A 44 -1.16 -6.47 -2.88
N ASP A 45 -1.06 -7.21 -1.79
CA ASP A 45 -1.97 -8.31 -1.44
C ASP A 45 -2.28 -8.37 0.06
N VAL A 46 -3.51 -8.79 0.37
CA VAL A 46 -3.97 -9.05 1.73
C VAL A 46 -4.06 -10.56 1.90
N LEU A 47 -3.20 -11.12 2.73
CA LEU A 47 -3.18 -12.54 3.04
C LEU A 47 -4.14 -12.81 4.20
N GLY A 48 -5.07 -13.75 3.99
CA GLY A 48 -5.98 -14.21 5.02
C GLY A 48 -5.34 -15.32 5.84
N ASP A 49 -5.60 -16.56 5.46
CA ASP A 49 -5.12 -17.74 6.16
C ASP A 49 -3.78 -18.25 5.60
N ALA A 50 -3.10 -19.12 6.34
CA ALA A 50 -1.85 -19.75 5.90
C ALA A 50 -2.00 -20.48 4.55
N THR A 51 -3.22 -20.89 4.19
CA THR A 51 -3.56 -21.49 2.90
C THR A 51 -3.42 -20.50 1.74
N ASP A 52 -3.70 -19.22 1.94
CA ASP A 52 -3.60 -18.18 0.90
C ASP A 52 -2.14 -17.89 0.55
N VAL A 53 -1.25 -17.99 1.54
CA VAL A 53 0.20 -17.87 1.36
C VAL A 53 0.76 -19.03 0.54
N ILE A 54 0.27 -20.26 0.76
CA ILE A 54 0.72 -21.43 0.00
C ILE A 54 0.31 -21.28 -1.47
N LYS A 55 -0.91 -20.81 -1.76
CA LYS A 55 -1.38 -20.55 -3.12
C LYS A 55 -0.55 -19.48 -3.84
N SER A 56 -0.23 -18.37 -3.19
CA SER A 56 0.56 -17.31 -3.85
C SER A 56 1.97 -17.80 -4.22
N LEU A 57 2.60 -18.59 -3.36
CA LEU A 57 3.90 -19.21 -3.63
C LEU A 57 3.83 -20.28 -4.75
N GLU A 58 2.74 -21.03 -4.85
CA GLU A 58 2.49 -21.96 -5.95
C GLU A 58 2.28 -21.23 -7.28
N ASP A 59 1.51 -20.14 -7.29
CA ASP A 59 1.28 -19.29 -8.46
C ASP A 59 2.58 -18.63 -8.95
N GLU A 60 3.43 -18.14 -8.06
CA GLU A 60 4.74 -17.58 -8.42
C GLU A 60 5.70 -18.64 -8.96
N ARG A 61 5.68 -19.86 -8.40
CA ARG A 61 6.48 -20.98 -8.90
C ARG A 61 6.07 -21.43 -10.29
N LEU A 62 4.78 -21.36 -10.63
CA LEU A 62 4.27 -21.75 -11.94
C LEU A 62 4.58 -20.70 -13.03
N ARG A 63 4.79 -19.43 -12.64
CA ARG A 63 5.13 -18.32 -13.57
C ARG A 63 6.61 -18.25 -13.92
N ARG A 64 7.48 -19.06 -13.31
CA ARG A 64 8.91 -19.21 -13.65
C ARG A 64 9.14 -20.42 -14.56
#